data_AF-A0A0M2JQV2-F1
#
_entry.id   AF-A0A0M2JQV2-F1
#
_cell.length_a   1.000
_cell.length_b   1.000
_cell.length_c   1.000
_cell.angle_alpha   90.00
_cell.angle_beta   90.00
_cell.angle_gamma   90.00
#
_symmetry.space_group_name_H-M   'P 1'
#
loop_
_entity.id
_entity.type
_entity.pdbx_description
1 polymer ?
#
loop_
_entity_poly.entity_id
_entity_poly.type
_entity_poly.pdbx_seq_one_letter_code
_entity_poly.pdbx_strand_id
1 'polypeptide(L)' 'GGVRDGVTGTLVPGAPASYAVWDADEFDVNAPADAVQRWSTDPRSRVPVLPRLDGEAPRCRQTVHRGAILHG' A
#
# COMPACT_ATOMS: atom_id res chain seq x y z
N GLY A 1 9.15 -11.77 -12.11
CA GLY A 1 8.92 -12.76 -11.04
C GLY A 1 9.37 -12.18 -9.73
N GLY A 2 8.55 -12.25 -8.68
CA GLY A 2 8.92 -11.78 -7.33
C GLY A 2 9.73 -12.82 -6.57
N VAL A 3 10.67 -12.39 -5.73
CA VAL A 3 11.41 -13.25 -4.80
C VAL A 3 10.51 -13.57 -3.61
N ARG A 4 10.45 -14.84 -3.18
CA ARG A 4 9.70 -15.28 -1.99
C ARG A 4 10.63 -15.37 -0.78
N ASP A 5 11.15 -14.22 -0.37
CA ASP A 5 12.09 -14.07 0.77
C ASP A 5 11.38 -13.78 2.11
N GLY A 6 10.05 -13.69 2.11
CA GLY A 6 9.25 -13.40 3.30
C GLY A 6 9.24 -11.93 3.73
N VAL A 7 10.04 -11.06 3.12
CA VAL A 7 10.15 -9.63 3.46
C VAL A 7 9.80 -8.71 2.28
N THR A 8 9.84 -9.21 1.05
CA THR A 8 9.46 -8.46 -0.14
C THR A 8 7.96 -8.11 -0.11
N GLY A 9 7.68 -6.80 -0.14
CA GLY A 9 6.33 -6.25 -0.06
C GLY A 9 5.89 -5.90 1.38
N THR A 10 6.80 -5.91 2.35
CA THR A 10 6.57 -5.37 3.69
C THR A 10 7.42 -4.11 3.93
N LEU A 11 7.04 -3.30 4.92
CA LEU A 11 7.79 -2.12 5.36
C LEU A 11 8.34 -2.35 6.76
N VAL A 12 9.41 -3.13 6.84
CA VAL A 12 10.13 -3.47 8.07
C VAL A 12 11.64 -3.29 7.87
N PRO A 13 12.41 -3.07 8.94
CA PRO A 13 13.87 -3.06 8.84
C PRO A 13 14.42 -4.34 8.21
N GLY A 14 15.38 -4.21 7.29
CA GLY A 14 15.98 -5.34 6.56
C GLY A 14 15.27 -5.71 5.25
N ALA A 15 14.04 -5.25 5.02
CA ALA A 15 13.37 -5.39 3.72
C ALA A 15 13.92 -4.36 2.71
N PRO A 16 13.90 -4.65 1.39
CA PRO A 16 14.23 -3.66 0.38
C PRO A 16 13.33 -2.42 0.49
N ALA A 17 13.92 -1.22 0.53
CA ALA A 17 13.19 0.04 0.62
C ALA A 17 12.45 0.34 -0.69
N SER A 18 11.31 -0.33 -0.92
CA SER A 18 10.45 -0.15 -2.08
C SER A 18 9.04 0.19 -1.62
N TYR A 19 8.62 1.43 -1.84
CA TYR A 19 7.35 1.98 -1.37
C TYR A 19 6.92 3.19 -2.20
N ALA A 20 5.67 3.60 -2.05
CA ALA A 20 5.16 4.85 -2.59
C ALA A 20 4.38 5.61 -1.52
N VAL A 21 4.43 6.94 -1.57
CA VAL A 21 3.71 7.86 -0.68
C VAL A 21 2.63 8.55 -1.49
N TRP A 22 1.41 8.54 -0.98
CA TRP A 22 0.23 9.07 -1.65
C TRP A 22 -0.43 10.14 -0.79
N ASP A 23 -0.95 11.16 -1.46
CA ASP A 23 -1.85 12.17 -0.90
C ASP A 23 -3.29 11.75 -1.23
N ALA A 24 -4.16 11.69 -0.23
CA ALA A 24 -5.55 11.24 -0.37
C ALA A 24 -6.46 11.97 0.62
N ASP A 25 -7.61 12.45 0.14
CA ASP A 25 -8.50 13.33 0.90
C ASP A 25 -9.53 12.56 1.74
N GLU A 26 -10.09 11.49 1.18
CA GLU A 26 -11.13 10.68 1.84
C GLU A 26 -10.68 9.23 2.00
N PHE A 27 -10.95 8.67 3.18
CA PHE A 27 -10.66 7.29 3.53
C PHE A 27 -11.94 6.57 3.95
N ASP A 28 -12.11 5.32 3.51
CA ASP A 28 -13.26 4.49 3.84
C ASP A 28 -12.84 3.03 4.07
N VAL A 29 -13.71 2.25 4.72
CA VAL A 29 -13.56 0.79 4.85
C VAL A 29 -14.08 0.14 3.57
N ASN A 30 -13.27 0.16 2.52
CA ASN A 30 -13.61 -0.57 1.31
C ASN A 30 -13.19 -2.05 1.48
N ALA A 31 -14.14 -2.94 1.76
CA ALA A 31 -13.93 -4.38 1.67
C ALA A 31 -14.32 -4.84 0.26
N PRO A 32 -13.38 -5.21 -0.63
CA PRO A 32 -13.73 -5.75 -1.94
C PRO A 32 -14.44 -7.09 -1.73
N ALA A 33 -15.52 -7.33 -2.48
CA ALA A 33 -16.33 -8.54 -2.37
C ALA A 33 -15.52 -9.82 -2.61
N ASP A 34 -14.55 -9.80 -3.54
CA ASP A 34 -13.77 -10.97 -3.92
C ASP A 34 -12.43 -10.57 -4.57
N ALA A 35 -11.36 -10.31 -3.80
CA ALA A 35 -10.01 -10.24 -4.36
C ALA A 35 -8.89 -10.41 -3.31
N VAL A 36 -8.09 -11.46 -3.49
CA VAL A 36 -6.72 -11.69 -2.99
C VAL A 36 -6.34 -10.93 -1.71
N GLN A 37 -6.52 -11.60 -0.58
CA GLN A 37 -6.03 -11.19 0.74
C GLN A 37 -4.48 -11.15 0.76
N ARG A 38 -3.90 -9.99 0.44
CA ARG A 38 -2.53 -9.63 0.89
C ARG A 38 -2.53 -8.53 1.95
N TRP A 39 -3.70 -7.98 2.25
CA TRP A 39 -3.98 -7.10 3.36
C TRP A 39 -5.34 -7.52 3.92
N SER A 40 -5.42 -7.68 5.25
CA SER A 40 -6.68 -8.01 5.91
C SER A 40 -7.65 -6.86 5.72
N THR A 41 -8.93 -7.16 5.55
CA THR A 41 -10.06 -6.21 5.60
C THR A 41 -10.87 -6.36 6.90
N ASP A 42 -10.46 -7.26 7.80
CA ASP A 42 -11.16 -7.54 9.06
C ASP A 42 -11.02 -6.37 10.06
N PRO A 43 -12.11 -5.76 10.57
CA PRO A 43 -12.05 -4.70 11.57
C PRO A 43 -11.28 -5.08 12.86
N ARG A 44 -11.22 -6.37 13.21
CA ARG A 44 -10.42 -6.89 14.34
C ARG A 44 -8.92 -6.86 14.08
N SER A 45 -8.52 -6.78 12.81
CA SER A 45 -7.13 -6.64 12.36
C SER A 45 -6.63 -5.18 12.41
N ARG A 46 -7.43 -4.22 12.92
CA ARG A 46 -7.10 -2.77 12.90
C ARG A 46 -6.75 -2.28 11.50
N VAL A 47 -7.48 -2.78 10.51
CA VAL A 47 -7.21 -2.50 9.11
C VAL A 47 -7.37 -1.01 8.87
N PRO A 48 -6.30 -0.32 8.45
CA PRO A 48 -6.42 1.09 8.15
C PRO A 48 -7.40 1.28 7.00
N VAL A 49 -8.26 2.28 7.14
CA VAL A 49 -9.13 2.75 6.06
C VAL A 49 -8.30 3.03 4.81
N LEU A 50 -8.81 2.61 3.66
CA LEU A 50 -8.13 2.84 2.39
C LEU A 50 -8.65 4.13 1.75
N PRO A 51 -7.84 4.80 0.93
CA PRO A 51 -8.31 5.91 0.11
C PRO A 51 -9.52 5.50 -0.72
N ARG A 52 -10.53 6.37 -0.77
CA ARG A 52 -11.64 6.23 -1.71
C ARG A 52 -11.13 6.40 -3.13
N LEU A 53 -11.65 5.58 -4.06
CA LEU A 53 -11.23 5.58 -5.48
C LEU A 53 -12.39 5.90 -6.44
N ASP A 54 -13.58 6.17 -5.92
CA ASP A 54 -14.78 6.59 -6.66
C ASP A 54 -14.84 8.11 -6.90
N GLY A 55 -13.88 8.86 -6.34
CA GLY A 55 -13.72 10.31 -6.52
C GLY A 55 -12.43 10.69 -7.24
N GLU A 56 -11.81 11.79 -6.80
CA GLU A 56 -10.49 12.19 -7.31
C GLU A 56 -9.44 11.14 -6.97
N ALA A 57 -8.58 10.82 -7.94
CA ALA A 57 -7.54 9.82 -7.75
C ALA A 57 -6.45 10.34 -6.79
N PRO A 58 -6.01 9.52 -5.82
CA PRO A 58 -4.89 9.88 -4.94
C PRO A 58 -3.65 10.30 -5.73
N ARG A 59 -2.99 11.38 -5.28
CA ARG A 59 -1.80 11.90 -5.95
C ARG A 59 -0.54 11.23 -5.40
N CYS A 60 0.22 10.57 -6.27
CA CYS A 60 1.52 10.02 -5.88
C CYS A 60 2.50 11.18 -5.59
N ARG A 61 2.97 11.26 -4.34
CA ARG A 61 3.98 12.22 -3.88
C ARG A 61 5.38 11.74 -4.14
N GLN A 62 5.64 10.44 -3.94
CA GLN A 62 6.98 9.89 -4.07
C GLN A 62 6.92 8.38 -4.33
N THR A 63 7.82 7.87 -5.16
CA THR A 63 8.06 6.44 -5.38
C THR A 63 9.52 6.16 -5.12
N VAL A 64 9.81 5.18 -4.27
CA VAL A 64 11.16 4.69 -3.98
C VAL A 64 11.24 3.22 -4.37
N HIS A 65 12.32 2.83 -5.06
CA HIS A 65 12.61 1.45 -5.41
C HIS A 65 14.01 1.08 -4.96
N ARG A 66 14.11 0.10 -4.04
CA ARG A 66 15.38 -0.35 -3.44
C ARG A 66 16.25 0.82 -2.93
N GLY A 67 15.60 1.83 -2.34
CA GLY A 67 16.26 3.03 -1.81
C GLY A 67 16.49 4.16 -2.83
N ALA A 68 16.26 3.95 -4.13
CA ALA A 68 16.36 4.99 -5.14
C ALA A 68 15.00 5.67 -5.38
N ILE A 69 14.97 7.00 -5.39
CA ILE A 69 13.77 7.77 -5.73
C ILE A 69 13.56 7.68 -7.24
N LEU A 70 12.39 7.17 -7.66
CA LEU A 70 11.96 7.11 -9.06
C LEU A 70 11.01 8.25 -9.44
N HIS A 71 10.27 8.76 -8.45
CA HIS A 71 9.32 9.87 -8.56
C HIS A 71 9.33 10.62 -7.23
N GLY A 72 9.30 11.95 -7.21
CA GLY A 72 9.40 12.75 -5.99
C GLY A 72 9.41 14.24 -6.27
#